data_AF-A0A402AMZ4-F1
#
_entry.id   AF-A0A402AMZ4-F1
#
_cell.length_a   1.000
_cell.length_b   1.000
_cell.length_c   1.000
_cell.angle_alpha   90.00
_cell.angle_beta   90.00
_cell.angle_gamma   90.00
#
_symmetry.space_group_name_H-M   'P 1'
#
loop_
_entity.id
_entity.type
_entity.pdbx_description
1 polymer ?
#
loop_
_entity_poly.entity_id
_entity_poly.type
_entity_poly.pdbx_seq_one_letter_code
_entity_poly.pdbx_strand_id
1 'polypeptide(L)'
;MVNVGMGELVEIILPVHDMNLQVAFYRDILGLHVYEPEGVQDFRDFYDVKLYTGTCMLVLHVVRGEEIVGENAPKLVFRVADLRQSRTLLLEQNIEISEIRSPEIGQLICDGKDPEGNIFSLESSDQTAQLPIPVTSQPGRAPTYVSINSHRGRSITLLRDNKILIALEVLGIMLLNIARTSFNLVSFMTIFLVIMALLWLRGSSWSQMGLRTPLRWRFTILSGLIGGLILFAISTLVVGPIVTAITHTTPDTQVFNTVRGNPGELFTTLISIWSTVAFGEELVYRGYLFNRIADIFGGGGAGWTIALFGQAIIFGSSHIYQGMAGVLLTGAYGFLSGIFYLLYKRNLWPCVIAHGLIDTISIVLTFLGWA
;
A
#
# COMPACT_ATOMS: atom_id res chain seq x y z
N MET A 1 -17.69 -0.47 29.18
CA MET A 1 -18.19 -0.40 27.79
C MET A 1 -17.06 0.11 26.90
N VAL A 2 -16.63 -0.68 25.93
CA VAL A 2 -15.68 -0.23 24.91
C VAL A 2 -16.49 0.50 23.85
N ASN A 3 -16.26 1.80 23.69
CA ASN A 3 -16.84 2.60 22.60
C ASN A 3 -15.69 2.97 21.66
N VAL A 4 -15.72 2.41 20.44
CA VAL A 4 -14.66 2.55 19.44
C VAL A 4 -14.86 3.81 18.58
N GLY A 5 -15.96 4.56 18.77
CA GLY A 5 -16.26 5.75 17.97
C GLY A 5 -16.52 5.42 16.50
N MET A 6 -17.32 4.37 16.25
CA MET A 6 -17.65 3.90 14.89
C MET A 6 -18.35 5.00 14.07
N GLY A 7 -17.99 5.09 12.79
CA GLY A 7 -18.64 5.96 11.80
C GLY A 7 -19.83 5.29 11.11
N GLU A 8 -20.19 5.77 9.92
CA GLU A 8 -21.26 5.21 9.10
C GLU A 8 -20.93 3.81 8.55
N LEU A 9 -21.97 3.04 8.24
CA LEU A 9 -21.82 1.75 7.56
C LEU A 9 -21.53 1.99 6.08
N VAL A 10 -20.31 1.67 5.65
CA VAL A 10 -19.85 1.96 4.27
C VAL A 10 -20.13 0.80 3.32
N GLU A 11 -19.92 -0.44 3.76
CA GLU A 11 -20.04 -1.63 2.90
C GLU A 11 -20.67 -2.80 3.67
N ILE A 12 -21.47 -3.60 2.96
CA ILE A 12 -21.97 -4.90 3.40
C ILE A 12 -21.43 -5.94 2.42
N ILE A 13 -20.79 -6.98 2.94
CA ILE A 13 -20.23 -8.07 2.13
C ILE A 13 -21.18 -9.26 2.19
N LEU A 14 -21.70 -9.67 1.04
CA LEU A 14 -22.55 -10.84 0.87
C LEU A 14 -21.75 -11.94 0.16
N PRO A 15 -21.48 -13.08 0.82
CA PRO A 15 -20.82 -14.21 0.18
C PRO A 15 -21.73 -14.86 -0.87
N VAL A 16 -21.17 -15.19 -2.03
CA VAL A 16 -21.89 -15.77 -3.18
C VAL A 16 -21.07 -16.88 -3.86
N HIS A 17 -21.73 -17.80 -4.58
CA HIS A 17 -21.08 -18.86 -5.37
C HIS A 17 -21.03 -18.52 -6.86
N ASP A 18 -22.16 -18.10 -7.44
CA ASP A 18 -22.30 -17.71 -8.85
C ASP A 18 -22.46 -16.18 -8.95
N MET A 19 -21.34 -15.51 -9.23
CA MET A 19 -21.30 -14.06 -9.38
C MET A 19 -22.21 -13.56 -10.51
N ASN A 20 -22.33 -14.28 -11.64
CA ASN A 20 -23.16 -13.81 -12.75
C ASN A 20 -24.64 -13.84 -12.39
N LEU A 21 -25.06 -14.95 -11.77
CA LEU A 21 -26.43 -15.14 -11.35
C LEU A 21 -26.84 -14.08 -10.33
N GLN A 22 -25.94 -13.78 -9.38
CA GLN A 22 -26.20 -12.79 -8.34
C GLN A 22 -26.17 -11.36 -8.85
N VAL A 23 -25.20 -11.00 -9.69
CA VAL A 23 -25.18 -9.67 -10.32
C VAL A 23 -26.43 -9.46 -11.16
N ALA A 24 -26.87 -10.46 -11.95
CA ALA A 24 -28.10 -10.35 -12.73
C ALA A 24 -29.33 -10.12 -11.82
N PHE A 25 -29.43 -10.83 -10.70
CA PHE A 25 -30.51 -10.60 -9.74
C PHE A 25 -30.50 -9.17 -9.18
N TYR A 26 -29.40 -8.74 -8.57
CA TYR A 26 -29.37 -7.42 -7.93
C TYR A 26 -29.42 -6.26 -8.93
N ARG A 27 -28.83 -6.41 -10.12
CA ARG A 27 -28.81 -5.38 -11.16
C ARG A 27 -30.12 -5.32 -11.95
N ASP A 28 -30.57 -6.47 -12.46
CA ASP A 28 -31.65 -6.50 -13.45
C ASP A 28 -33.03 -6.67 -12.81
N ILE A 29 -33.12 -7.38 -11.67
CA ILE A 29 -34.38 -7.59 -10.95
C ILE A 29 -34.62 -6.51 -9.90
N LEU A 30 -33.62 -6.21 -9.06
CA LEU A 30 -33.75 -5.18 -8.03
C LEU A 30 -33.35 -3.77 -8.50
N GLY A 31 -32.77 -3.64 -9.69
CA GLY A 31 -32.47 -2.34 -10.30
C GLY A 31 -31.26 -1.62 -9.69
N LEU A 32 -30.38 -2.32 -8.98
CA LEU A 32 -29.17 -1.72 -8.42
C LEU A 32 -28.14 -1.43 -9.51
N HIS A 33 -27.38 -0.35 -9.34
CA HIS A 33 -26.32 -0.01 -10.27
C HIS A 33 -25.00 -0.69 -9.88
N VAL A 34 -24.41 -1.44 -10.81
CA VAL A 34 -23.04 -1.97 -10.63
C VAL A 34 -22.08 -0.78 -10.64
N TYR A 35 -21.54 -0.48 -9.48
CA TYR A 35 -20.52 0.57 -9.32
C TYR A 35 -19.17 0.07 -9.81
N GLU A 36 -18.85 -1.19 -9.55
CA GLU A 36 -17.56 -1.78 -9.88
C GLU A 36 -17.67 -3.31 -10.05
N PRO A 37 -17.20 -3.88 -11.17
CA PRO A 37 -16.56 -3.23 -12.32
C PRO A 37 -17.57 -2.58 -13.29
N GLU A 38 -17.24 -1.41 -13.83
CA GLU A 38 -18.09 -0.69 -14.79
C GLU A 38 -18.00 -1.27 -16.21
N GLY A 39 -19.14 -1.34 -16.93
CA GLY A 39 -19.18 -1.72 -18.35
C GLY A 39 -18.95 -3.21 -18.65
N VAL A 40 -18.94 -4.06 -17.63
CA VAL A 40 -18.74 -5.50 -17.74
C VAL A 40 -20.09 -6.22 -17.87
N GLN A 41 -20.13 -7.27 -18.68
CA GLN A 41 -21.32 -8.12 -18.89
C GLN A 41 -21.13 -9.56 -18.39
N ASP A 42 -19.88 -9.96 -18.08
CA ASP A 42 -19.52 -11.28 -17.56
C ASP A 42 -18.63 -11.12 -16.32
N PHE A 43 -19.13 -11.57 -15.18
CA PHE A 43 -18.57 -11.40 -13.85
C PHE A 43 -17.98 -12.69 -13.26
N ARG A 44 -17.97 -13.82 -14.00
CA ARG A 44 -17.43 -15.13 -13.52
C ARG A 44 -15.99 -15.07 -13.01
N ASP A 45 -15.22 -14.12 -13.53
CA ASP A 45 -13.80 -13.93 -13.21
C ASP A 45 -13.53 -12.91 -12.09
N PHE A 46 -14.57 -12.39 -11.45
CA PHE A 46 -14.45 -11.38 -10.39
C PHE A 46 -14.65 -12.01 -9.02
N TYR A 47 -13.77 -11.66 -8.08
CA TYR A 47 -13.93 -12.05 -6.67
C TYR A 47 -14.94 -11.15 -5.97
N ASP A 48 -15.00 -9.88 -6.36
CA ASP A 48 -15.91 -8.88 -5.79
C ASP A 48 -16.62 -8.12 -6.89
N VAL A 49 -17.92 -7.88 -6.71
CA VAL A 49 -18.72 -6.93 -7.49
C VAL A 49 -19.46 -6.01 -6.53
N LYS A 50 -19.27 -4.70 -6.69
CA LYS A 50 -19.88 -3.67 -5.84
C LYS A 50 -21.09 -3.06 -6.53
N LEU A 51 -22.21 -3.04 -5.83
CA LEU A 51 -23.46 -2.41 -6.24
C LEU A 51 -23.81 -1.26 -5.31
N TYR A 52 -24.28 -0.16 -5.91
CA TYR A 52 -24.69 1.02 -5.16
C TYR A 52 -26.11 0.84 -4.61
N THR A 53 -26.29 1.01 -3.29
CA THR A 53 -27.62 0.88 -2.63
C THR A 53 -28.22 2.21 -2.16
N GLY A 54 -27.48 3.32 -2.26
CA GLY A 54 -27.88 4.61 -1.69
C GLY A 54 -26.98 5.03 -0.54
N THR A 55 -27.09 4.32 0.58
CA THR A 55 -26.43 4.68 1.86
C THR A 55 -25.16 3.87 2.14
N CYS A 56 -25.01 2.70 1.52
CA CYS A 56 -23.81 1.86 1.61
C CYS A 56 -23.60 1.09 0.29
N MET A 57 -22.48 0.40 0.18
CA MET A 57 -22.20 -0.51 -0.94
C MET A 57 -22.60 -1.94 -0.58
N LEU A 58 -23.30 -2.61 -1.48
CA LEU A 58 -23.44 -4.06 -1.44
C LEU A 58 -22.27 -4.69 -2.22
N VAL A 59 -21.46 -5.50 -1.56
CA VAL A 59 -20.31 -6.18 -2.16
C VAL A 59 -20.64 -7.66 -2.24
N LEU A 60 -20.84 -8.18 -3.45
CA LEU A 60 -20.96 -9.61 -3.70
C LEU A 60 -19.56 -10.20 -3.73
N HIS A 61 -19.26 -11.16 -2.85
CA HIS A 61 -17.92 -11.75 -2.69
C HIS A 61 -17.95 -13.26 -2.97
N VAL A 62 -17.16 -13.74 -3.94
CA VAL A 62 -17.11 -15.17 -4.26
C VAL A 62 -16.43 -15.96 -3.13
N VAL A 63 -17.16 -16.90 -2.55
CA VAL A 63 -16.61 -17.89 -1.60
C VAL A 63 -16.09 -19.13 -2.32
N ARG A 64 -15.09 -19.80 -1.73
CA ARG A 64 -14.49 -21.03 -2.28
C ARG A 64 -14.65 -22.19 -1.31
N GLY A 65 -15.24 -23.30 -1.75
CA GLY A 65 -15.39 -24.53 -0.97
C GLY A 65 -16.83 -24.82 -0.53
N GLU A 66 -17.00 -25.65 0.49
CA GLU A 66 -18.31 -26.07 1.03
C GLU A 66 -18.94 -25.04 2.00
N GLU A 67 -18.61 -23.75 1.88
CA GLU A 67 -19.28 -22.72 2.70
C GLU A 67 -20.76 -22.61 2.32
N ILE A 68 -21.63 -22.85 3.31
CA ILE A 68 -23.08 -22.78 3.14
C ILE A 68 -23.47 -21.30 3.01
N VAL A 69 -23.79 -20.90 1.79
CA VAL A 69 -24.40 -19.61 1.46
C VAL A 69 -25.92 -19.70 1.73
N GLY A 70 -26.57 -18.60 2.10
CA GLY A 70 -28.02 -18.55 2.32
C GLY A 70 -28.50 -18.78 3.77
N GLU A 71 -27.99 -19.77 4.50
CA GLU A 71 -28.53 -20.08 5.85
C GLU A 71 -28.06 -19.12 6.97
N ASN A 72 -26.88 -18.51 6.83
CA ASN A 72 -26.30 -17.61 7.84
C ASN A 72 -26.02 -16.19 7.32
N ALA A 73 -26.50 -15.87 6.12
CA ALA A 73 -26.31 -14.53 5.55
C ALA A 73 -27.17 -13.49 6.29
N PRO A 74 -26.66 -12.26 6.50
CA PRO A 74 -27.47 -11.21 7.07
C PRO A 74 -28.62 -10.86 6.14
N LYS A 75 -29.82 -10.67 6.71
CA LYS A 75 -30.98 -10.21 5.97
C LYS A 75 -30.75 -8.80 5.45
N LEU A 76 -30.82 -8.61 4.13
CA LEU A 76 -30.72 -7.28 3.50
C LEU A 76 -32.11 -6.63 3.44
N VAL A 77 -32.22 -5.35 3.79
CA VAL A 77 -33.51 -4.65 3.83
C VAL A 77 -33.46 -3.44 2.90
N PHE A 78 -34.35 -3.43 1.90
CA PHE A 78 -34.45 -2.37 0.90
C PHE A 78 -35.76 -1.61 1.05
N ARG A 79 -35.69 -0.29 0.95
CA ARG A 79 -36.87 0.56 0.93
C ARG A 79 -37.42 0.68 -0.48
N VAL A 80 -38.73 0.54 -0.63
CA VAL A 80 -39.45 0.72 -1.91
C VAL A 80 -40.58 1.73 -1.77
N ALA A 81 -40.86 2.47 -2.85
CA ALA A 81 -41.92 3.47 -2.88
C ALA A 81 -43.32 2.84 -2.79
N ASP A 82 -43.54 1.72 -3.50
CA ASP A 82 -44.78 0.96 -3.48
C ASP A 82 -44.48 -0.53 -3.34
N LEU A 83 -44.69 -1.06 -2.13
CA LEU A 83 -44.44 -2.46 -1.83
C LEU A 83 -45.34 -3.41 -2.62
N ARG A 84 -46.60 -3.03 -2.86
CA ARG A 84 -47.58 -3.87 -3.56
C ARG A 84 -47.18 -4.01 -5.01
N GLN A 85 -46.81 -2.91 -5.65
CA GLN A 85 -46.34 -2.92 -7.03
C GLN A 85 -45.03 -3.72 -7.17
N SER A 86 -44.04 -3.47 -6.31
CA SER A 86 -42.77 -4.21 -6.33
C SER A 86 -42.97 -5.71 -6.15
N ARG A 87 -43.86 -6.13 -5.24
CA ARG A 87 -44.18 -7.55 -5.05
C ARG A 87 -44.79 -8.17 -6.30
N THR A 88 -45.75 -7.50 -6.95
CA THR A 88 -46.38 -8.01 -8.18
C THR A 88 -45.33 -8.21 -9.28
N LEU A 89 -44.44 -7.24 -9.49
CA LEU A 89 -43.36 -7.34 -10.48
C LEU A 89 -42.42 -8.53 -10.19
N LEU A 90 -42.07 -8.75 -8.92
CA LEU A 90 -41.23 -9.88 -8.54
C LEU A 90 -41.92 -11.23 -8.77
N LEU A 91 -43.22 -11.33 -8.47
CA LEU A 91 -44.01 -12.53 -8.77
C LEU A 91 -44.12 -12.81 -10.27
N GLU A 92 -44.28 -11.77 -11.10
CA GLU A 92 -44.29 -11.90 -12.56
C GLU A 92 -42.95 -12.40 -13.12
N GLN A 93 -41.84 -12.09 -12.45
CA GLN A 93 -40.49 -12.60 -12.77
C GLN A 93 -40.19 -13.97 -12.14
N ASN A 94 -41.20 -14.65 -11.55
CA ASN A 94 -41.07 -15.94 -10.85
C ASN A 94 -40.11 -15.92 -9.64
N ILE A 95 -39.96 -14.77 -8.98
CA ILE A 95 -39.17 -14.67 -7.75
C ILE A 95 -40.01 -15.08 -6.53
N GLU A 96 -39.46 -15.96 -5.68
CA GLU A 96 -40.11 -16.37 -4.44
C GLU A 96 -40.16 -15.19 -3.45
N ILE A 97 -41.37 -14.74 -3.12
CA ILE A 97 -41.60 -13.63 -2.19
C ILE A 97 -42.82 -13.87 -1.32
N SER A 98 -42.71 -13.59 -0.02
CA SER A 98 -43.74 -13.80 0.98
C SER A 98 -44.96 -12.90 0.73
N GLU A 99 -46.07 -13.24 1.39
CA GLU A 99 -47.18 -12.30 1.55
C GLU A 99 -46.73 -11.03 2.28
N ILE A 100 -47.43 -9.93 2.00
CA ILE A 100 -47.21 -8.65 2.69
C ILE A 100 -47.71 -8.77 4.12
N ARG A 101 -46.88 -8.36 5.07
CA ARG A 101 -47.19 -8.32 6.50
C ARG A 101 -46.85 -6.97 7.10
N SER A 102 -47.45 -6.65 8.25
CA SER A 102 -47.24 -5.40 8.97
C SER A 102 -46.79 -5.71 10.40
N PRO A 103 -45.46 -5.77 10.65
CA PRO A 103 -44.94 -6.08 11.98
C PRO A 103 -45.14 -4.91 12.96
N GLU A 104 -45.18 -3.68 12.45
CA GLU A 104 -45.39 -2.45 13.20
C GLU A 104 -46.39 -1.55 12.46
N ILE A 105 -47.10 -0.71 13.21
CA ILE A 105 -48.14 0.18 12.67
C ILE A 105 -47.54 1.10 11.61
N GLY A 106 -48.04 1.01 10.38
CA GLY A 106 -47.60 1.85 9.25
C GLY A 106 -46.36 1.36 8.51
N GLN A 107 -45.81 0.20 8.89
CA GLN A 107 -44.74 -0.48 8.14
C GLN A 107 -45.32 -1.69 7.41
N LEU A 108 -45.09 -1.76 6.10
CA LEU A 108 -45.40 -2.93 5.28
C LEU A 108 -44.09 -3.58 4.86
N ILE A 109 -44.01 -4.91 5.00
CA ILE A 109 -42.84 -5.69 4.60
C ILE A 109 -43.23 -6.96 3.84
N CYS A 110 -42.37 -7.40 2.94
CA CYS A 110 -42.35 -8.77 2.40
C CYS A 110 -40.90 -9.27 2.27
N ASP A 111 -40.71 -10.58 2.39
CA ASP A 111 -39.38 -11.21 2.36
C ASP A 111 -39.27 -12.08 1.13
N GLY A 112 -38.15 -11.99 0.42
CA GLY A 112 -37.82 -12.86 -0.69
C GLY A 112 -36.47 -13.52 -0.52
N LYS A 113 -36.13 -14.38 -1.47
CA LYS A 113 -34.81 -15.01 -1.57
C LYS A 113 -34.16 -14.65 -2.89
N ASP A 114 -32.87 -14.37 -2.83
CA ASP A 114 -32.05 -14.33 -4.04
C ASP A 114 -31.81 -15.75 -4.59
N PRO A 115 -31.16 -15.91 -5.76
CA PRO A 115 -30.95 -17.22 -6.37
C PRO A 115 -30.14 -18.23 -5.53
N GLU A 116 -29.41 -17.77 -4.52
CA GLU A 116 -28.63 -18.63 -3.61
C GLU A 116 -29.26 -18.73 -2.21
N GLY A 117 -30.49 -18.24 -2.06
CA GLY A 117 -31.27 -18.36 -0.84
C GLY A 117 -31.01 -17.28 0.21
N ASN A 118 -30.20 -16.25 -0.07
CA ASN A 118 -30.01 -15.15 0.87
C ASN A 118 -31.32 -14.35 1.00
N ILE A 119 -31.69 -14.05 2.24
CA ILE A 119 -32.96 -13.38 2.54
C ILE A 119 -32.80 -11.87 2.29
N PHE A 120 -33.71 -11.31 1.51
CA PHE A 120 -33.91 -9.86 1.44
C PHE A 120 -35.34 -9.48 1.84
N SER A 121 -35.51 -8.26 2.34
CA SER A 121 -36.81 -7.64 2.60
C SER A 121 -37.01 -6.44 1.70
N LEU A 122 -38.24 -6.24 1.27
CA LEU A 122 -38.70 -4.95 0.81
C LEU A 122 -39.58 -4.32 1.90
N GLU A 123 -39.40 -3.02 2.14
CA GLU A 123 -40.18 -2.28 3.12
C GLU A 123 -40.71 -0.96 2.53
N SER A 124 -41.92 -0.60 2.94
CA SER A 124 -42.52 0.70 2.63
C SER A 124 -43.28 1.24 3.84
N SER A 125 -43.37 2.57 3.94
CA SER A 125 -44.19 3.25 4.94
C SER A 125 -45.54 3.62 4.32
N ASP A 126 -46.64 3.27 4.98
CA ASP A 126 -48.02 3.40 4.48
C ASP A 126 -48.50 4.86 4.29
N GLN A 127 -47.64 5.85 4.57
CA GLN A 127 -47.91 7.27 4.37
C GLN A 127 -47.13 7.82 3.18
N THR A 128 -47.85 8.03 2.08
CA THR A 128 -47.47 8.77 0.85
C THR A 128 -46.30 8.19 0.06
N ALA A 129 -46.54 7.95 -1.23
CA ALA A 129 -45.52 7.71 -2.25
C ALA A 129 -44.42 8.79 -2.13
N GLN A 130 -43.33 8.48 -1.44
CA GLN A 130 -42.15 9.32 -1.41
C GLN A 130 -41.55 9.25 -2.81
N LEU A 131 -41.33 10.42 -3.43
CA LEU A 131 -40.61 10.54 -4.69
C LEU A 131 -39.31 9.73 -4.60
N PRO A 132 -38.89 9.04 -5.68
CA PRO A 132 -37.65 8.29 -5.69
C PRO A 132 -36.54 9.17 -5.13
N ILE A 133 -35.90 8.76 -4.03
CA ILE A 133 -34.73 9.48 -3.53
C ILE A 133 -33.72 9.43 -4.67
N PRO A 134 -33.35 10.57 -5.27
CA PRO A 134 -32.36 10.56 -6.32
C PRO A 134 -31.07 10.02 -5.70
N VAL A 135 -30.57 8.94 -6.27
CA VAL A 135 -29.21 8.46 -6.03
C VAL A 135 -28.28 9.53 -6.59
N THR A 136 -28.03 10.60 -5.84
CA THR A 136 -27.05 11.62 -6.18
C THR A 136 -25.69 11.18 -5.62
N SER A 137 -25.05 10.25 -6.32
CA SER A 137 -23.61 10.03 -6.13
C SER A 137 -22.85 11.15 -6.83
N GLN A 138 -22.04 11.93 -6.10
CA GLN A 138 -20.79 12.40 -6.70
C GLN A 138 -19.78 11.26 -6.57
N PRO A 139 -19.37 10.61 -7.67
CA PRO A 139 -18.38 9.57 -7.58
C PRO A 139 -17.05 10.18 -7.15
N GLY A 140 -16.66 9.90 -5.90
CA GLY A 140 -15.25 9.88 -5.54
C GLY A 140 -14.54 8.96 -6.53
N ARG A 141 -13.41 9.42 -7.09
CA ARG A 141 -12.66 8.75 -8.15
C ARG A 141 -12.47 7.27 -7.80
N ALA A 142 -13.12 6.38 -8.55
CA ALA A 142 -13.09 4.95 -8.30
C ALA A 142 -11.63 4.45 -8.31
N PRO A 143 -11.25 3.54 -7.39
CA PRO A 143 -9.96 2.88 -7.47
C PRO A 143 -9.90 2.05 -8.76
N THR A 144 -8.77 2.06 -9.46
CA THR A 144 -8.61 1.26 -10.68
C THR A 144 -8.21 -0.17 -10.29
N TYR A 145 -9.13 -1.13 -10.41
CA TYR A 145 -8.79 -2.55 -10.17
C TYR A 145 -8.43 -3.26 -11.47
N VAL A 146 -7.54 -4.25 -11.35
CA VAL A 146 -7.14 -5.14 -12.43
C VAL A 146 -7.58 -6.54 -12.05
N SER A 147 -8.51 -7.13 -12.79
CA SER A 147 -8.96 -8.52 -12.55
C SER A 147 -7.76 -9.46 -12.53
N ILE A 148 -7.67 -10.34 -11.52
CA ILE A 148 -6.56 -11.29 -11.35
C ILE A 148 -6.48 -12.31 -12.49
N ASN A 149 -7.59 -12.58 -13.18
CA ASN A 149 -7.68 -13.54 -14.28
C ASN A 149 -7.26 -12.93 -15.64
N SER A 150 -7.22 -11.60 -15.73
CA SER A 150 -6.66 -10.90 -16.89
C SER A 150 -5.17 -11.22 -17.04
N HIS A 151 -4.62 -11.13 -18.27
CA HIS A 151 -3.18 -11.27 -18.49
C HIS A 151 -2.35 -10.34 -17.59
N ARG A 152 -2.85 -9.11 -17.39
CA ARG A 152 -2.23 -8.12 -16.49
C ARG A 152 -2.32 -8.55 -15.03
N GLY A 153 -3.46 -9.05 -14.56
CA GLY A 153 -3.65 -9.52 -13.19
C GLY A 153 -2.81 -10.75 -12.84
N ARG A 154 -2.72 -11.72 -13.75
CA ARG A 154 -1.83 -12.89 -13.60
C ARG A 154 -0.37 -12.47 -13.52
N SER A 155 0.05 -11.51 -14.36
CA SER A 155 1.40 -10.96 -14.34
C SER A 155 1.70 -10.23 -13.03
N ILE A 156 0.76 -9.41 -12.54
CA ILE A 156 0.87 -8.72 -11.25
C ILE A 156 1.03 -9.73 -10.10
N THR A 157 0.19 -10.76 -10.06
CA THR A 157 0.22 -11.81 -9.02
C THR A 157 1.56 -12.54 -9.03
N LEU A 158 2.01 -12.94 -10.22
CA LEU A 158 3.30 -13.60 -10.42
C LEU A 158 4.46 -12.72 -9.92
N LEU A 159 4.47 -11.42 -10.25
CA LEU A 159 5.51 -10.49 -9.82
C LEU A 159 5.45 -10.17 -8.31
N ARG A 160 4.27 -10.26 -7.69
CA ARG A 160 4.10 -10.01 -6.25
C ARG A 160 4.49 -11.21 -5.39
N ASP A 161 4.04 -12.40 -5.78
CA ASP A 161 4.00 -13.55 -4.87
C ASP A 161 5.04 -14.63 -5.22
N ASN A 162 5.56 -14.64 -6.45
CA ASN A 162 6.57 -15.64 -6.85
C ASN A 162 7.95 -15.29 -6.28
N LYS A 163 8.31 -15.94 -5.17
CA LYS A 163 9.58 -15.74 -4.45
C LYS A 163 10.84 -15.78 -5.32
N ILE A 164 10.86 -16.61 -6.37
CA ILE A 164 12.01 -16.70 -7.28
C ILE A 164 12.14 -15.39 -8.07
N LEU A 165 11.04 -14.87 -8.60
CA LEU A 165 11.06 -13.60 -9.33
C LEU A 165 11.41 -12.42 -8.41
N ILE A 166 10.92 -12.43 -7.18
CA ILE A 166 11.30 -11.41 -6.18
C ILE A 166 12.80 -11.50 -5.90
N ALA A 167 13.35 -12.70 -5.74
CA ALA A 167 14.79 -12.90 -5.52
C ALA A 167 15.63 -12.43 -6.73
N LEU A 168 15.18 -12.71 -7.96
CA LEU A 168 15.82 -12.22 -9.18
C LEU A 168 15.74 -10.70 -9.31
N GLU A 169 14.62 -10.09 -8.91
CA GLU A 169 14.43 -8.64 -8.85
C GLU A 169 15.43 -8.01 -7.87
N VAL A 170 15.50 -8.53 -6.64
CA VAL A 170 16.44 -8.07 -5.61
C VAL A 170 17.89 -8.23 -6.09
N LEU A 171 18.23 -9.37 -6.68
CA LEU A 171 19.56 -9.62 -7.24
C LEU A 171 19.89 -8.65 -8.39
N GLY A 172 18.94 -8.42 -9.29
CA GLY A 172 19.11 -7.49 -10.41
C GLY A 172 19.37 -6.06 -9.95
N ILE A 173 18.61 -5.58 -8.96
CA ILE A 173 18.83 -4.26 -8.35
C ILE A 173 20.17 -4.22 -7.61
N MET A 174 20.55 -5.27 -6.88
CA MET A 174 21.84 -5.35 -6.20
C MET A 174 23.01 -5.27 -7.19
N LEU A 175 22.97 -6.07 -8.26
CA LEU A 175 24.00 -6.07 -9.30
C LEU A 175 24.08 -4.71 -10.00
N LEU A 176 22.93 -4.08 -10.29
CA LEU A 176 22.90 -2.75 -10.88
C LEU A 176 23.52 -1.70 -9.96
N ASN A 177 23.34 -1.80 -8.64
CA ASN A 177 23.98 -0.91 -7.68
C ASN A 177 25.49 -1.11 -7.61
N ILE A 178 25.97 -2.36 -7.61
CA ILE A 178 27.41 -2.68 -7.55
C ILE A 178 28.11 -2.30 -8.86
N ALA A 179 27.47 -2.53 -10.00
CA ALA A 179 28.04 -2.24 -11.32
C ALA A 179 28.13 -0.74 -11.64
N ARG A 180 27.60 0.14 -10.77
CA ARG A 180 27.74 1.59 -10.97
C ARG A 180 29.20 1.98 -10.85
N THR A 181 29.75 2.44 -11.96
CA THR A 181 31.08 3.05 -12.02
C THR A 181 31.07 4.51 -11.52
N SER A 182 29.88 5.10 -11.28
CA SER A 182 29.74 6.49 -10.81
C SER A 182 28.43 6.73 -10.04
N PHE A 183 28.50 7.51 -8.96
CA PHE A 183 27.34 8.02 -8.22
C PHE A 183 26.82 9.33 -8.84
N ASN A 184 26.52 9.30 -10.14
CA ASN A 184 25.98 10.45 -10.86
C ASN A 184 24.46 10.35 -11.04
N LEU A 185 23.87 11.47 -11.48
CA LEU A 185 22.44 11.59 -11.72
C LEU A 185 21.91 10.54 -12.71
N VAL A 186 22.68 10.19 -13.76
CA VAL A 186 22.28 9.21 -14.77
C VAL A 186 22.05 7.85 -14.11
N SER A 187 23.03 7.37 -13.36
CA SER A 187 22.93 6.06 -12.73
C SER A 187 21.85 6.01 -11.63
N PHE A 188 21.56 7.13 -10.94
CA PHE A 188 20.41 7.23 -10.05
C PHE A 188 19.10 7.11 -10.82
N MET A 189 18.96 7.86 -11.92
CA MET A 189 17.76 7.83 -12.76
C MET A 189 17.53 6.45 -13.37
N THR A 190 18.59 5.73 -13.77
CA THR A 190 18.46 4.35 -14.25
C THR A 190 17.82 3.43 -13.20
N ILE A 191 18.34 3.42 -11.97
CA ILE A 191 17.79 2.58 -10.89
C ILE A 191 16.36 3.02 -10.54
N PHE A 192 16.14 4.33 -10.41
CA PHE A 192 14.83 4.88 -10.12
C PHE A 192 13.80 4.47 -11.17
N LEU A 193 14.14 4.58 -12.46
CA LEU A 193 13.24 4.18 -13.56
C LEU A 193 13.00 2.67 -13.60
N VAL A 194 14.01 1.84 -13.31
CA VAL A 194 13.84 0.38 -13.22
C VAL A 194 12.90 0.03 -12.06
N ILE A 195 13.11 0.61 -10.88
CA ILE A 195 12.22 0.41 -9.73
C ILE A 195 10.81 0.92 -10.04
N MET A 196 10.69 2.06 -10.71
CA MET A 196 9.40 2.59 -11.13
C MET A 196 8.67 1.67 -12.10
N ALA A 197 9.38 1.14 -13.09
CA ALA A 197 8.83 0.18 -14.04
C ALA A 197 8.37 -1.09 -13.31
N LEU A 198 9.18 -1.62 -12.39
CA LEU A 198 8.84 -2.81 -11.61
C LEU A 198 7.63 -2.58 -10.70
N LEU A 199 7.56 -1.42 -10.03
CA LEU A 199 6.39 -1.01 -9.24
C LEU A 199 5.13 -0.95 -10.11
N TRP A 200 5.23 -0.32 -11.28
CA TRP A 200 4.12 -0.23 -12.24
C TRP A 200 3.68 -1.60 -12.74
N LEU A 201 4.62 -2.47 -13.12
CA LEU A 201 4.35 -3.83 -13.61
C LEU A 201 3.64 -4.70 -12.57
N ARG A 202 3.95 -4.51 -11.27
CA ARG A 202 3.26 -5.21 -10.17
C ARG A 202 2.07 -4.44 -9.60
N GLY A 203 1.65 -3.34 -10.22
CA GLY A 203 0.54 -2.51 -9.75
C GLY A 203 0.72 -1.96 -8.32
N SER A 204 1.96 -1.77 -7.88
CA SER A 204 2.28 -1.18 -6.58
C SER A 204 2.62 0.30 -6.73
N SER A 205 2.54 1.02 -5.61
CA SER A 205 2.86 2.45 -5.53
C SER A 205 3.96 2.71 -4.51
N TRP A 206 4.60 3.88 -4.61
CA TRP A 206 5.55 4.33 -3.59
C TRP A 206 4.93 4.45 -2.19
N SER A 207 3.63 4.69 -2.08
CA SER A 207 2.95 4.74 -0.78
C SER A 207 2.91 3.37 -0.08
N GLN A 208 2.89 2.27 -0.84
CA GLN A 208 3.03 0.91 -0.31
C GLN A 208 4.46 0.63 0.17
N MET A 209 5.45 1.26 -0.48
CA MET A 209 6.88 1.20 -0.11
C MET A 209 7.27 2.18 1.00
N GLY A 210 6.32 2.98 1.51
CA GLY A 210 6.54 3.85 2.66
C GLY A 210 6.65 5.34 2.37
N LEU A 211 6.55 5.77 1.11
CA LEU A 211 6.41 7.17 0.73
C LEU A 211 4.95 7.63 0.94
N ARG A 212 4.53 7.63 2.21
CA ARG A 212 3.17 8.00 2.61
C ARG A 212 3.17 9.45 3.07
N THR A 213 2.15 10.20 2.65
CA THR A 213 1.95 11.57 3.14
C THR A 213 1.84 11.56 4.66
N PRO A 214 2.74 12.25 5.39
CA PRO A 214 2.65 12.30 6.83
C PRO A 214 1.40 13.05 7.27
N LEU A 215 0.71 12.54 8.29
CA LEU A 215 -0.46 13.22 8.90
C LEU A 215 -0.06 14.57 9.52
N ARG A 216 1.18 14.67 10.01
CA ARG A 216 1.70 15.88 10.68
C ARG A 216 3.18 16.08 10.34
N TRP A 217 3.44 16.91 9.34
CA TRP A 217 4.80 17.23 8.86
C TRP A 217 5.75 17.69 9.96
N ARG A 218 5.31 18.57 10.86
CA ARG A 218 6.13 19.07 11.97
C ARG A 218 6.75 17.95 12.83
N PHE A 219 5.97 16.90 13.14
CA PHE A 219 6.44 15.78 13.95
C PHE A 219 7.37 14.89 13.16
N THR A 220 7.12 14.74 11.85
CA THR A 220 7.95 13.94 10.93
C THR A 220 9.33 14.56 10.77
N ILE A 221 9.38 15.89 10.59
CA ILE A 221 10.63 16.65 10.51
C ILE A 221 11.38 16.55 11.83
N LEU A 222 10.71 16.84 12.96
CA LEU A 222 11.35 16.78 14.27
C LEU A 222 11.88 15.38 14.59
N SER A 223 11.12 14.33 14.29
CA SER A 223 11.58 12.96 14.45
C SER A 223 12.79 12.62 13.57
N GLY A 224 12.77 13.09 12.32
CA GLY A 224 13.88 12.87 11.40
C GLY A 224 15.15 13.58 11.86
N LEU A 225 15.03 14.83 12.34
CA LEU A 225 16.16 15.58 12.87
C LEU A 225 16.73 14.95 14.14
N ILE A 226 15.88 14.61 15.11
CA ILE A 226 16.31 13.95 16.37
C ILE A 226 16.91 12.59 16.06
N GLY A 227 16.25 11.78 15.22
CA GLY A 227 16.74 10.49 14.77
C GLY A 227 18.07 10.60 14.05
N GLY A 228 18.23 11.58 13.16
CA GLY A 228 19.46 11.87 12.45
C GLY A 228 20.61 12.24 13.37
N LEU A 229 20.37 13.10 14.38
CA LEU A 229 21.39 13.44 15.38
C LEU A 229 21.81 12.24 16.24
N ILE A 230 20.84 11.41 16.66
CA ILE A 230 21.13 10.18 17.42
C ILE A 230 21.93 9.20 16.57
N LEU A 231 21.51 8.96 15.33
CA LEU A 231 22.20 8.08 14.39
C LEU A 231 23.61 8.61 14.08
N PHE A 232 23.78 9.91 13.84
CA PHE A 232 25.07 10.55 13.66
C PHE A 232 25.99 10.33 14.87
N ALA A 233 25.46 10.55 16.09
CA ALA A 233 26.21 10.37 17.32
C ALA A 233 26.62 8.91 17.54
N ILE A 234 25.71 7.95 17.32
CA ILE A 234 26.02 6.52 17.41
C ILE A 234 27.08 6.13 16.37
N SER A 235 26.90 6.55 15.11
CA SER A 235 27.84 6.27 14.04
C SER A 235 29.23 6.84 14.31
N THR A 236 29.31 8.04 14.87
CA THR A 236 30.60 8.73 15.10
C THR A 236 31.28 8.29 16.39
N LEU A 237 30.53 8.14 17.49
CA LEU A 237 31.09 7.90 18.82
C LEU A 237 31.24 6.40 19.15
N VAL A 238 30.48 5.54 18.48
CA VAL A 238 30.46 4.10 18.78
C VAL A 238 30.91 3.29 17.57
N VAL A 239 30.21 3.41 16.44
CA VAL A 239 30.46 2.54 15.27
C VAL A 239 31.81 2.87 14.63
N GLY A 240 32.11 4.15 14.41
CA GLY A 240 33.35 4.62 13.80
C GLY A 240 34.61 4.08 14.50
N PRO A 241 34.77 4.27 15.82
CA PRO A 241 35.90 3.72 16.57
C PRO A 241 36.01 2.19 16.48
N ILE A 242 34.89 1.48 16.55
CA ILE A 242 34.87 0.01 16.43
C ILE A 242 35.33 -0.41 15.04
N VAL A 243 34.79 0.22 13.99
CA VAL A 243 35.16 -0.07 12.60
C VAL A 243 36.65 0.20 12.40
N THR A 244 37.16 1.37 12.78
CA THR A 244 38.58 1.72 12.67
C THR A 244 39.47 0.75 13.45
N ALA A 245 39.04 0.28 14.62
CA ALA A 245 39.79 -0.71 15.40
C ALA A 245 39.88 -2.07 14.68
N ILE A 246 38.86 -2.46 13.91
CA ILE A 246 38.81 -3.72 13.17
C ILE A 246 39.53 -3.61 11.82
N THR A 247 39.37 -2.49 11.11
CA THR A 247 39.85 -2.31 9.73
C THR A 247 41.19 -1.60 9.63
N HIS A 248 41.66 -0.99 10.73
CA HIS A 248 42.83 -0.12 10.78
C HIS A 248 42.83 1.02 9.74
N THR A 249 41.64 1.38 9.25
CA THR A 249 41.44 2.35 8.16
C THR A 249 40.16 3.14 8.40
N THR A 250 40.09 4.36 7.86
CA THR A 250 38.87 5.15 7.78
C THR A 250 38.26 5.06 6.38
N PRO A 251 36.95 5.33 6.21
CA PRO A 251 36.34 5.38 4.89
C PRO A 251 37.06 6.38 3.97
N ASP A 252 37.28 6.00 2.71
CA ASP A 252 37.82 6.91 1.70
C ASP A 252 36.73 7.90 1.25
N THR A 253 36.95 9.19 1.55
CA THR A 253 36.03 10.29 1.26
C THR A 253 36.61 11.27 0.23
N GLN A 254 37.66 10.90 -0.51
CA GLN A 254 38.35 11.78 -1.45
C GLN A 254 37.43 12.40 -2.51
N VAL A 255 36.33 11.74 -2.85
CA VAL A 255 35.30 12.25 -3.77
C VAL A 255 34.72 13.60 -3.33
N PHE A 256 34.79 13.93 -2.03
CA PHE A 256 34.30 15.19 -1.46
C PHE A 256 35.39 16.24 -1.24
N ASN A 257 36.66 15.97 -1.60
CA ASN A 257 37.76 16.93 -1.41
C ASN A 257 37.54 18.26 -2.15
N THR A 258 36.81 18.25 -3.27
CA THR A 258 36.48 19.46 -4.05
C THR A 258 35.63 20.45 -3.27
N VAL A 259 34.91 19.99 -2.24
CA VAL A 259 34.05 20.82 -1.40
C VAL A 259 34.86 21.69 -0.43
N ARG A 260 36.07 21.27 -0.05
CA ARG A 260 36.86 21.95 1.01
C ARG A 260 37.11 23.42 0.66
N GLY A 261 36.57 24.33 1.47
CA GLY A 261 36.68 25.77 1.27
C GLY A 261 35.99 26.34 0.03
N ASN A 262 35.16 25.56 -0.69
CA ASN A 262 34.48 25.99 -1.92
C ASN A 262 32.95 26.07 -1.73
N PRO A 263 32.37 27.27 -1.54
CA PRO A 263 30.93 27.43 -1.30
C PRO A 263 30.04 27.00 -2.47
N GLY A 264 30.55 27.13 -3.71
CA GLY A 264 29.84 26.68 -4.90
C GLY A 264 29.68 25.17 -4.93
N GLU A 265 30.78 24.44 -4.70
CA GLU A 265 30.78 22.99 -4.60
C GLU A 265 30.00 22.47 -3.39
N LEU A 266 30.05 23.17 -2.26
CA LEU A 266 29.20 22.87 -1.10
C LEU A 266 27.72 22.92 -1.48
N PHE A 267 27.29 24.00 -2.12
CA PHE A 267 25.89 24.19 -2.49
C PHE A 267 25.40 23.14 -3.50
N THR A 268 26.17 22.88 -4.56
CA THR A 268 25.82 21.86 -5.56
C THR A 268 25.80 20.45 -4.96
N THR A 269 26.77 20.15 -4.09
CA THR A 269 26.86 18.85 -3.39
C THR A 269 25.67 18.64 -2.46
N LEU A 270 25.25 19.65 -1.69
CA LEU A 270 24.08 19.54 -0.81
C LEU A 270 22.78 19.30 -1.59
N ILE A 271 22.58 19.98 -2.72
CA ILE A 271 21.42 19.70 -3.61
C ILE A 271 21.46 18.24 -4.08
N SER A 272 22.62 17.77 -4.52
CA SER A 272 22.81 16.40 -4.98
C SER A 272 22.52 15.38 -3.87
N ILE A 273 23.01 15.63 -2.66
CA ILE A 273 22.83 14.76 -1.49
C ILE A 273 21.36 14.63 -1.13
N TRP A 274 20.64 15.75 -0.97
CA TRP A 274 19.24 15.70 -0.56
C TRP A 274 18.34 15.06 -1.62
N SER A 275 18.65 15.24 -2.91
CA SER A 275 17.82 14.72 -4.00
C SER A 275 18.14 13.28 -4.41
N THR A 276 19.42 12.90 -4.47
CA THR A 276 19.86 11.62 -5.04
C THR A 276 20.38 10.64 -4.00
N VAL A 277 21.04 11.11 -2.94
CA VAL A 277 21.63 10.26 -1.89
C VAL A 277 20.59 10.01 -0.80
N ALA A 278 20.29 11.02 0.01
CA ALA A 278 19.36 10.90 1.12
C ALA A 278 17.95 10.47 0.70
N PHE A 279 17.38 11.06 -0.36
CA PHE A 279 16.07 10.63 -0.85
C PHE A 279 16.16 9.34 -1.67
N GLY A 280 17.11 9.28 -2.61
CA GLY A 280 17.22 8.19 -3.55
C GLY A 280 17.61 6.85 -2.93
N GLU A 281 18.62 6.84 -2.05
CA GLU A 281 19.05 5.63 -1.37
C GLU A 281 17.97 5.14 -0.39
N GLU A 282 17.27 6.02 0.31
CA GLU A 282 16.15 5.60 1.17
C GLU A 282 15.02 4.96 0.37
N LEU A 283 14.69 5.48 -0.83
CA LEU A 283 13.73 4.84 -1.73
C LEU A 283 14.19 3.44 -2.17
N VAL A 284 15.46 3.28 -2.52
CA VAL A 284 16.02 2.01 -3.01
C VAL A 284 16.13 0.99 -1.88
N TYR A 285 16.80 1.35 -0.78
CA TYR A 285 17.16 0.40 0.27
C TYR A 285 16.02 0.17 1.26
N ARG A 286 15.46 1.23 1.85
CA ARG A 286 14.39 1.11 2.87
C ARG A 286 13.02 0.97 2.23
N GLY A 287 12.78 1.72 1.16
CA GLY A 287 11.52 1.69 0.43
C GLY A 287 11.34 0.38 -0.32
N TYR A 288 12.27 0.07 -1.22
CA TYR A 288 12.10 -1.03 -2.15
C TYR A 288 12.72 -2.34 -1.66
N LEU A 289 14.04 -2.41 -1.50
CA LEU A 289 14.75 -3.66 -1.18
C LEU A 289 14.31 -4.26 0.16
N PHE A 290 14.16 -3.44 1.20
CA PHE A 290 13.66 -3.92 2.50
C PHE A 290 12.31 -4.63 2.35
N ASN A 291 11.33 -3.98 1.71
CA ASN A 291 10.01 -4.54 1.53
C ASN A 291 10.05 -5.81 0.65
N ARG A 292 10.88 -5.83 -0.41
CA ARG A 292 11.00 -6.98 -1.30
C ARG A 292 11.69 -8.18 -0.68
N ILE A 293 12.72 -7.96 0.14
CA ILE A 293 13.33 -9.04 0.90
C ILE A 293 12.30 -9.59 1.91
N ALA A 294 11.50 -8.73 2.56
CA ALA A 294 10.44 -9.18 3.46
C ALA A 294 9.37 -10.01 2.72
N ASP A 295 9.00 -9.65 1.48
CA ASP A 295 8.05 -10.43 0.67
C ASP A 295 8.54 -11.87 0.39
N ILE A 296 9.86 -12.10 0.24
CA ILE A 296 10.44 -13.44 0.01
C ILE A 296 10.24 -14.34 1.25
N PHE A 297 10.51 -13.79 2.43
CA PHE A 297 10.54 -14.55 3.69
C PHE A 297 9.23 -14.46 4.49
N GLY A 298 8.27 -13.66 4.01
CA GLY A 298 6.94 -13.47 4.60
C GLY A 298 6.87 -12.24 5.52
N GLY A 299 5.71 -11.58 5.57
CA GLY A 299 5.49 -10.32 6.31
C GLY A 299 5.48 -10.43 7.85
N GLY A 300 5.84 -11.58 8.42
CA GLY A 300 5.98 -11.79 9.87
C GLY A 300 7.31 -11.28 10.42
N GLY A 301 7.48 -11.33 11.74
CA GLY A 301 8.68 -10.80 12.42
C GLY A 301 9.99 -11.35 11.84
N ALA A 302 10.06 -12.66 11.56
CA ALA A 302 11.25 -13.30 11.00
C ALA A 302 11.64 -12.74 9.61
N GLY A 303 10.67 -12.52 8.71
CA GLY A 303 10.96 -11.98 7.39
C GLY A 303 11.41 -10.52 7.45
N TRP A 304 10.83 -9.72 8.33
CA TRP A 304 11.31 -8.35 8.59
C TRP A 304 12.70 -8.32 9.22
N THR A 305 13.03 -9.27 10.10
CA THR A 305 14.39 -9.41 10.63
C THR A 305 15.39 -9.77 9.52
N ILE A 306 15.08 -10.75 8.67
CA ILE A 306 15.95 -11.11 7.54
C ILE A 306 16.12 -9.91 6.61
N ALA A 307 15.03 -9.19 6.31
CA ALA A 307 15.08 -8.02 5.46
C ALA A 307 15.90 -6.87 6.06
N LEU A 308 15.85 -6.68 7.38
CA LEU A 308 16.65 -5.69 8.10
C LEU A 308 18.15 -5.93 7.91
N PHE A 309 18.61 -7.17 8.09
CA PHE A 309 20.01 -7.54 7.86
C PHE A 309 20.37 -7.52 6.38
N GLY A 310 19.51 -8.09 5.52
CA GLY A 310 19.75 -8.21 4.09
C GLY A 310 19.93 -6.86 3.41
N GLN A 311 19.02 -5.91 3.64
CA GLN A 311 19.15 -4.57 3.05
C GLN A 311 20.39 -3.83 3.57
N ALA A 312 20.75 -4.01 4.85
CA ALA A 312 21.93 -3.38 5.45
C ALA A 312 23.23 -3.90 4.82
N ILE A 313 23.32 -5.21 4.58
CA ILE A 313 24.47 -5.83 3.91
C ILE A 313 24.58 -5.33 2.47
N ILE A 314 23.47 -5.28 1.72
CA ILE A 314 23.47 -4.78 0.33
C ILE A 314 23.88 -3.30 0.30
N PHE A 315 23.38 -2.50 1.24
CA PHE A 315 23.71 -1.07 1.32
C PHE A 315 25.16 -0.80 1.71
N GLY A 316 25.71 -1.55 2.68
CA GLY A 316 27.14 -1.49 2.99
C GLY A 316 27.99 -1.91 1.80
N SER A 317 27.60 -3.00 1.11
CA SER A 317 28.36 -3.52 -0.05
C SER A 317 28.42 -2.52 -1.21
N SER A 318 27.38 -1.69 -1.42
CA SER A 318 27.42 -0.64 -2.45
C SER A 318 28.44 0.47 -2.15
N HIS A 319 28.99 0.50 -0.93
CA HIS A 319 30.00 1.47 -0.48
C HIS A 319 31.43 0.91 -0.50
N ILE A 320 31.67 -0.20 -1.19
CA ILE A 320 32.99 -0.83 -1.30
C ILE A 320 34.07 0.11 -1.87
N TYR A 321 33.67 1.12 -2.66
CA TYR A 321 34.58 2.15 -3.18
C TYR A 321 35.23 3.02 -2.09
N GLN A 322 34.63 3.07 -0.89
CA GLN A 322 35.19 3.73 0.29
C GLN A 322 36.11 2.80 1.12
N GLY A 323 36.39 1.60 0.62
CA GLY A 323 37.10 0.55 1.34
C GLY A 323 36.23 -0.19 2.36
N MET A 324 36.83 -1.17 3.06
CA MET A 324 36.11 -2.02 4.02
C MET A 324 35.54 -1.22 5.20
N ALA A 325 36.22 -0.15 5.61
CA ALA A 325 35.72 0.75 6.65
C ALA A 325 34.38 1.41 6.24
N GLY A 326 34.27 1.87 4.98
CA GLY A 326 33.01 2.41 4.46
C GLY A 326 31.91 1.37 4.36
N VAL A 327 32.22 0.14 3.93
CA VAL A 327 31.26 -0.97 3.90
C VAL A 327 30.64 -1.23 5.28
N LEU A 328 31.49 -1.35 6.31
CA LEU A 328 31.04 -1.66 7.66
C LEU A 328 30.29 -0.48 8.30
N LEU A 329 30.79 0.74 8.13
CA LEU A 329 30.15 1.94 8.68
C LEU A 329 28.77 2.17 8.05
N THR A 330 28.69 2.12 6.72
CA THR A 330 27.44 2.31 5.99
C THR A 330 26.47 1.14 6.19
N GLY A 331 26.97 -0.10 6.29
CA GLY A 331 26.15 -1.26 6.63
C GLY A 331 25.54 -1.14 8.03
N ALA A 332 26.32 -0.70 9.02
CA ALA A 332 25.82 -0.44 10.38
C ALA A 332 24.79 0.68 10.41
N TYR A 333 25.03 1.78 9.67
CA TYR A 333 24.03 2.83 9.49
C TYR A 333 22.76 2.30 8.81
N GLY A 334 22.89 1.48 7.76
CA GLY A 334 21.79 0.79 7.08
C GLY A 334 20.95 -0.05 8.04
N PHE A 335 21.59 -0.78 8.95
CA PHE A 335 20.91 -1.55 9.98
C PHE A 335 20.14 -0.64 10.96
N LEU A 336 20.78 0.39 11.51
CA LEU A 336 20.14 1.29 12.49
C LEU A 336 18.99 2.11 11.87
N SER A 337 19.20 2.64 10.66
CA SER A 337 18.17 3.32 9.88
C SER A 337 17.03 2.38 9.47
N GLY A 338 17.33 1.09 9.24
CA GLY A 338 16.31 0.07 9.02
C GLY A 338 15.42 -0.15 10.26
N ILE A 339 16.00 -0.17 11.47
CA ILE A 339 15.23 -0.17 12.72
C ILE A 339 14.37 1.09 12.80
N PHE A 340 14.95 2.25 12.51
CA PHE A 340 14.23 3.53 12.52
C PHE A 340 13.03 3.52 11.56
N TYR A 341 13.20 2.96 10.36
CA TYR A 341 12.12 2.78 9.38
C TYR A 341 10.97 1.91 9.92
N LEU A 342 11.28 0.80 10.59
CA LEU A 342 10.27 -0.07 11.20
C LEU A 342 9.56 0.61 12.39
N LEU A 343 10.29 1.32 13.24
CA LEU A 343 9.73 2.09 14.37
C LEU A 343 8.74 3.15 13.88
N TYR A 344 9.01 3.78 12.73
CA TYR A 344 8.12 4.76 12.09
C TYR A 344 7.08 4.11 11.17
N LYS A 345 6.73 2.84 11.43
CA LYS A 345 5.68 2.09 10.72
C LYS A 345 5.87 2.13 9.20
N ARG A 346 7.12 1.96 8.76
CA ARG A 346 7.52 1.97 7.35
C ARG A 346 7.28 3.31 6.65
N ASN A 347 7.38 4.44 7.36
CA ASN A 347 7.36 5.76 6.74
C ASN A 347 8.80 6.21 6.39
N LEU A 348 9.04 6.55 5.13
CA LEU A 348 10.37 6.94 4.64
C LEU A 348 10.77 8.36 5.02
N TRP A 349 9.82 9.29 5.19
CA TRP A 349 10.15 10.71 5.38
C TRP A 349 11.07 10.99 6.58
N PRO A 350 10.86 10.42 7.78
CA PRO A 350 11.80 10.57 8.88
C PRO A 350 13.20 10.06 8.53
N CYS A 351 13.29 8.94 7.80
CA CYS A 351 14.58 8.33 7.40
C CYS A 351 15.31 9.21 6.40
N VAL A 352 14.63 9.74 5.38
CA VAL A 352 15.19 10.71 4.41
C VAL A 352 15.74 11.94 5.10
N ILE A 353 14.99 12.49 6.07
CA ILE A 353 15.41 13.68 6.81
C ILE A 353 16.61 13.37 7.72
N ALA A 354 16.61 12.21 8.38
CA ALA A 354 17.72 11.76 9.20
C ALA A 354 19.00 11.59 8.37
N HIS A 355 18.89 10.92 7.22
CA HIS A 355 19.99 10.68 6.29
C HIS A 355 20.54 11.99 5.74
N GLY A 356 19.68 12.85 5.20
CA GLY A 356 20.10 14.14 4.65
C GLY A 356 20.76 15.04 5.70
N LEU A 357 20.32 14.97 6.96
CA LEU A 357 20.97 15.68 8.06
C LEU A 357 22.39 15.15 8.33
N ILE A 358 22.55 13.83 8.42
CA ILE A 358 23.86 13.18 8.65
C ILE A 358 24.85 13.56 7.56
N ASP A 359 24.43 13.49 6.30
CA ASP A 359 25.26 13.85 5.16
C ASP A 359 25.58 15.35 5.14
N THR A 360 24.59 16.19 5.47
CA THR A 360 24.79 17.64 5.56
C THR A 360 25.86 17.97 6.60
N ILE A 361 25.79 17.37 7.80
CA ILE A 361 26.81 17.57 8.84
C ILE A 361 28.19 17.16 8.30
N SER A 362 28.26 15.97 7.70
CA SER A 362 29.53 15.42 7.18
C SER A 362 30.16 16.31 6.10
N ILE A 363 29.37 16.78 5.13
CA ILE A 363 29.86 17.66 4.06
C ILE A 363 30.22 19.05 4.58
N VAL A 364 29.47 19.59 5.54
CA VAL A 364 29.83 20.88 6.17
C VAL A 364 31.14 20.76 6.93
N LEU A 365 31.38 19.64 7.65
CA LEU A 365 32.67 19.39 8.30
C LEU A 365 33.81 19.28 7.28
N THR A 366 33.58 18.61 6.14
CA THR A 366 34.55 18.56 5.03
C THR A 366 34.84 19.94 4.46
N PHE A 367 33.81 20.76 4.25
CA PHE A 367 33.95 22.15 3.79
C PHE A 367 34.85 22.97 4.73
N LEU A 368 34.66 22.82 6.04
CA LEU A 368 35.45 23.48 7.08
C LEU A 368 36.85 22.88 7.27
N GLY A 369 37.11 21.70 6.70
CA GLY A 369 38.36 20.96 6.87
C GLY A 369 38.51 20.29 8.23
N TRP A 370 37.38 19.94 8.87
CA TRP A 370 37.30 19.27 10.18
C TRP A 370 36.90 17.78 10.09
N ALA A 371 36.63 17.29 8.88
CA ALA A 371 36.32 15.89 8.60
C ALA A 371 37.58 15.04 8.39
#